data_AF-A0AA39P343-F1
#
_entry.id   AF-A0AA39P343-F1
#
_cell.length_a   1.000
_cell.length_b   1.000
_cell.length_c   1.000
_cell.angle_alpha   90.00
_cell.angle_beta   90.00
_cell.angle_gamma   90.00
#
_symmetry.space_group_name_H-M   'P 1'
#
loop_
_entity.id
_entity.type
_entity.pdbx_description
1 polymer ?
#
loop_
_entity_poly.entity_id
_entity_poly.type
_entity_poly.pdbx_seq_one_letter_code
_entity_poly.pdbx_strand_id
1 'polypeptide(L)'
;MLRPVCTETLCSQLHSRADSVRSSSASASPQDNMGKVHGSLARAGKVKSQTPKVEAQEKKKTPKGRAKKRVLYNRRFVNVTTLPGGKRRMNPNPEK
;
A
#
# COMPACT_ATOMS: atom_id res chain seq x y z
N MET A 1 12.57 -30.71 4.14
CA MET A 1 13.56 -30.29 5.16
C MET A 1 14.88 -30.01 4.45
N LEU A 2 15.03 -28.83 3.84
CA LEU A 2 16.32 -28.36 3.31
C LEU A 2 16.70 -27.10 4.09
N ARG A 3 17.83 -27.17 4.80
CA ARG A 3 18.38 -26.08 5.62
C ARG A 3 19.19 -25.09 4.74
N PRO A 4 19.20 -23.79 5.06
CA PRO A 4 20.00 -22.77 4.39
C PRO A 4 21.44 -22.73 4.96
N VAL A 5 22.44 -22.61 4.09
CA VAL A 5 23.84 -22.34 4.46
C VAL A 5 24.07 -20.83 4.57
N CYS A 6 24.69 -20.45 5.68
CA CYS A 6 24.99 -19.09 6.11
C CYS A 6 26.09 -18.46 5.24
N THR A 7 25.89 -17.24 4.76
CA THR A 7 26.95 -16.39 4.18
C THR A 7 27.08 -15.11 5.00
N GLU A 8 27.65 -15.23 6.19
CA GLU A 8 28.07 -14.09 7.02
C GLU A 8 29.45 -14.41 7.62
N THR A 9 30.54 -14.33 6.86
CA THR A 9 31.90 -14.20 7.44
C THR A 9 32.99 -13.97 6.39
N LEU A 10 32.94 -12.87 5.63
CA LEU A 10 34.16 -12.38 4.95
C LEU A 10 34.03 -10.88 4.74
N CYS A 11 34.56 -10.08 5.67
CA CYS A 11 35.47 -8.95 5.37
C CYS A 11 35.70 -8.10 6.64
N SER A 12 36.17 -8.75 7.70
CA SER A 12 36.51 -8.10 8.98
C SER A 12 37.94 -7.54 8.99
N GLN A 13 38.55 -7.24 7.84
CA GLN A 13 40.01 -7.09 7.80
C GLN A 13 40.51 -6.05 6.81
N LEU A 14 40.25 -4.77 7.08
CA LEU A 14 41.13 -3.68 6.64
C LEU A 14 41.10 -2.53 7.65
N HIS A 15 41.71 -2.76 8.82
CA HIS A 15 42.28 -1.70 9.64
C HIS A 15 43.79 -1.71 9.42
N SER A 16 44.32 -0.65 8.79
CA SER A 16 45.58 0.03 9.12
C SER A 16 46.20 0.68 7.88
N ARG A 17 46.77 1.88 8.11
CA ARG A 17 47.63 2.71 7.24
C ARG A 17 46.94 3.90 6.57
N ALA A 18 46.87 5.04 7.28
CA ALA A 18 47.72 6.20 7.00
C ALA A 18 47.23 7.44 7.78
N ASP A 19 47.89 7.73 8.90
CA ASP A 19 48.05 9.10 9.37
C ASP A 19 49.22 9.72 8.61
N SER A 20 49.00 10.84 7.90
CA SER A 20 50.07 11.73 7.43
C SER A 20 49.48 12.97 6.73
N VAL A 21 49.24 14.01 7.53
CA VAL A 21 49.34 15.44 7.21
C VAL A 21 48.66 16.00 5.94
N ARG A 22 47.58 16.79 6.14
CA ARG A 22 47.57 18.19 5.65
C ARG A 22 46.50 19.02 6.35
N SER A 23 46.98 19.93 7.19
CA SER A 23 46.27 21.12 7.62
C SER A 23 46.03 22.02 6.40
N SER A 24 44.77 22.35 6.13
CA SER A 24 44.40 23.55 5.39
C SER A 24 42.92 23.86 5.61
N SER A 25 42.70 24.88 6.41
CA SER A 25 41.50 25.70 6.55
C SER A 25 40.73 25.91 5.24
N ALA A 26 39.48 25.47 5.17
CA ALA A 26 38.45 26.05 4.33
C ALA A 26 37.07 25.65 4.86
N SER A 27 36.31 26.63 5.33
CA SER A 27 34.90 26.53 5.67
C SER A 27 34.09 26.12 4.43
N ALA A 28 33.73 24.85 4.34
CA ALA A 28 32.77 24.36 3.35
C ALA A 28 31.42 24.15 4.04
N SER A 29 30.51 25.12 3.87
CA SER A 29 29.10 24.94 4.19
C SER A 29 28.48 23.98 3.17
N PRO A 30 27.81 22.89 3.58
CA PRO A 30 27.01 22.10 2.66
C PRO A 30 25.79 22.91 2.25
N GLN A 31 25.78 23.39 1.02
CA GLN A 31 24.59 23.87 0.35
C GLN A 31 23.77 22.64 -0.07
N ASP A 32 22.97 22.10 0.84
CA ASP A 32 21.92 21.15 0.46
C ASP A 32 20.77 21.92 -0.20
N ASN A 33 20.77 21.85 -1.53
CA ASN A 33 19.70 22.28 -2.41
C ASN A 33 18.40 21.52 -2.09
N MET A 34 17.69 21.91 -1.03
CA MET A 34 16.35 21.40 -0.74
C MET A 34 15.35 22.47 -1.15
N GLY A 35 14.82 22.32 -2.36
CA GLY A 35 13.81 23.20 -2.95
C GLY A 35 12.72 23.52 -1.93
N LYS A 36 12.34 24.79 -1.83
CA LYS A 36 11.37 25.32 -0.87
C LYS A 36 10.06 24.53 -0.93
N VAL A 37 9.90 23.57 -0.03
CA VAL A 37 8.70 22.74 0.08
C VAL A 37 7.57 23.64 0.57
N HIS A 38 6.69 24.06 -0.33
CA HIS A 38 5.52 24.85 0.03
C HIS A 38 4.36 23.92 0.39
N GLY A 39 4.13 23.79 1.69
CA GLY A 39 3.05 23.00 2.26
C GLY A 39 3.31 22.70 3.73
N SER A 40 2.43 23.16 4.61
CA SER A 40 2.51 22.81 6.02
C SER A 40 1.96 21.40 6.25
N LEU A 41 2.67 20.59 7.05
CA LEU A 41 2.23 19.27 7.49
C LEU A 41 1.00 19.31 8.41
N ALA A 42 0.58 20.51 8.82
CA ALA A 42 -0.53 20.76 9.75
C ALA A 42 -1.90 20.19 9.30
N ARG A 43 -2.04 19.80 8.03
CA ARG A 43 -3.28 19.22 7.48
C ARG A 43 -3.24 17.69 7.33
N ALA A 44 -2.14 17.04 7.71
CA ALA A 44 -2.02 15.59 7.61
C ALA A 44 -3.09 14.90 8.48
N GLY A 45 -3.82 13.94 7.91
CA GLY A 45 -4.81 13.14 8.65
C GLY A 45 -6.15 13.82 8.96
N LYS A 46 -6.34 15.13 8.70
CA LYS A 46 -7.57 15.89 9.02
C LYS A 46 -8.86 15.18 8.57
N VAL A 47 -8.90 14.65 7.36
CA VAL A 47 -10.11 14.03 6.79
C VAL A 47 -10.42 12.67 7.44
N LYS A 48 -9.39 11.92 7.84
CA LYS A 48 -9.56 10.59 8.46
C LYS A 48 -10.02 10.70 9.92
N SER A 49 -9.62 11.75 10.65
CA SER A 49 -10.08 11.99 12.01
C SER A 49 -11.44 12.68 12.08
N GLN A 50 -11.79 13.49 11.07
CA GLN A 50 -13.08 14.17 11.01
C GLN A 50 -14.24 13.23 10.63
N THR A 51 -13.98 12.16 9.89
CA THR A 51 -15.03 11.22 9.48
C THR A 51 -15.42 10.33 10.67
N PRO A 52 -16.73 10.16 10.95
CA PRO A 52 -17.17 9.28 12.04
C PRO A 52 -16.68 7.86 11.75
N LYS A 53 -16.10 7.22 12.75
CA LYS A 53 -15.61 5.85 12.64
C LYS A 53 -16.81 4.89 12.62
N VAL A 54 -17.23 4.51 11.41
CA VAL A 54 -18.27 3.49 11.23
C VAL A 54 -17.65 2.11 11.52
N GLU A 55 -18.20 1.42 12.52
CA GLU A 55 -17.82 0.04 12.83
C GLU A 55 -18.17 -0.89 11.68
N ALA A 56 -17.33 -1.91 11.47
CA ALA A 56 -17.56 -2.88 10.43
C ALA A 56 -18.78 -3.73 10.79
N GLN A 57 -19.87 -3.56 10.04
CA GLN A 57 -21.06 -4.40 10.20
C GLN A 57 -20.70 -5.87 9.92
N GLU A 58 -21.16 -6.76 10.81
CA GLU A 58 -20.98 -8.20 10.66
C GLU A 58 -21.78 -8.71 9.45
N LYS A 59 -21.09 -8.89 8.33
CA LYS A 59 -21.66 -9.49 7.13
C LYS A 59 -21.40 -11.00 7.16
N LYS A 60 -22.46 -11.78 6.87
CA LYS A 60 -22.35 -13.24 6.76
C LYS A 60 -21.19 -13.63 5.83
N LYS A 61 -20.40 -14.62 6.25
CA LYS A 61 -19.25 -15.11 5.49
C LYS A 61 -19.71 -15.54 4.09
N THR A 62 -19.11 -14.95 3.07
CA THR A 62 -19.35 -15.41 1.70
C THR A 62 -18.66 -16.76 1.49
N PRO A 63 -19.37 -17.76 0.93
CA PRO A 63 -18.74 -19.04 0.62
C PRO A 63 -17.59 -18.83 -0.36
N LYS A 64 -16.56 -19.68 -0.27
CA LYS A 64 -15.34 -19.56 -1.09
C LYS A 64 -15.34 -20.58 -2.25
N GLY A 65 -14.48 -20.35 -3.25
CA GLY A 65 -14.26 -21.27 -4.37
C GLY A 65 -15.50 -21.54 -5.24
N ARG A 66 -15.78 -22.82 -5.48
CA ARG A 66 -16.84 -23.30 -6.39
C ARG A 66 -18.24 -22.87 -5.94
N ALA A 67 -18.51 -22.89 -4.65
CA ALA A 67 -19.81 -22.48 -4.10
C ALA A 67 -20.11 -21.00 -4.42
N LYS A 68 -19.10 -20.12 -4.35
CA LYS A 68 -19.25 -18.71 -4.76
C LYS A 68 -19.59 -18.57 -6.23
N LYS A 69 -18.93 -19.35 -7.10
CA LYS A 69 -19.16 -19.31 -8.55
C LYS A 69 -20.57 -19.76 -8.92
N ARG A 70 -21.12 -20.78 -8.25
CA ARG A 70 -22.52 -21.20 -8.43
C ARG A 70 -23.50 -20.08 -8.06
N VAL A 71 -23.31 -19.46 -6.90
CA VAL A 71 -24.15 -18.33 -6.45
C VAL A 71 -24.06 -17.14 -7.42
N LEU A 72 -22.87 -16.84 -7.95
CA LEU A 72 -22.68 -15.76 -8.92
C LEU A 72 -23.33 -16.06 -10.28
N TYR A 73 -23.25 -17.31 -10.75
CA TYR A 73 -23.88 -17.72 -12.01
C TYR A 73 -25.41 -17.58 -11.93
N ASN A 74 -26.01 -18.13 -10.87
CA ASN A 74 -27.46 -18.03 -10.66
C ASN A 74 -27.90 -16.56 -10.58
N ARG A 75 -27.17 -15.71 -9.84
CA ARG A 75 -27.48 -14.26 -9.71
C ARG A 75 -27.29 -13.45 -10.99
N ARG A 76 -26.43 -13.88 -11.92
CA ARG A 76 -26.10 -13.11 -13.14
C ARG A 76 -26.90 -13.52 -14.35
N PHE A 77 -27.27 -14.80 -14.45
CA PHE A 77 -27.79 -15.39 -15.69
C PHE A 77 -29.12 -16.11 -15.52
N VAL A 78 -29.32 -16.85 -14.43
CA VAL A 78 -30.54 -17.67 -14.25
C VAL A 78 -31.68 -16.85 -13.64
N ASN A 79 -31.40 -16.07 -12.60
CA ASN A 79 -32.43 -15.33 -11.86
C ASN A 79 -32.75 -13.95 -12.47
N VAL A 80 -31.88 -13.43 -13.34
CA VAL A 80 -32.02 -12.10 -13.95
C VAL A 80 -31.86 -12.25 -15.45
N THR A 81 -32.92 -12.71 -16.11
CA THR A 81 -33.04 -12.72 -17.56
C THR A 81 -33.42 -11.30 -17.98
N THR A 82 -32.42 -10.47 -18.27
CA THR A 82 -32.67 -9.15 -18.86
C THR A 82 -33.41 -9.34 -20.18
N LEU A 83 -34.50 -8.58 -20.40
CA LEU A 83 -35.21 -8.52 -21.68
C LEU A 83 -34.19 -8.34 -22.83
N PRO A 84 -34.45 -8.90 -24.02
CA PRO A 84 -33.55 -8.77 -25.17
C PRO A 84 -33.27 -7.29 -25.44
N GLY A 85 -32.05 -6.83 -25.15
CA GLY A 85 -31.63 -5.42 -25.30
C GLY A 85 -31.21 -4.71 -24.01
N GLY A 86 -31.51 -5.24 -22.82
CA GLY A 86 -31.13 -4.60 -21.55
C GLY A 86 -29.78 -5.07 -20.99
N LYS A 87 -28.73 -4.25 -21.02
CA LYS A 87 -27.47 -4.58 -20.32
C LYS A 87 -27.67 -4.48 -18.80
N ARG A 88 -27.45 -5.59 -18.07
CA ARG A 88 -27.61 -5.66 -16.60
C ARG A 88 -26.75 -4.60 -15.90
N ARG A 89 -27.38 -3.70 -15.13
CA ARG A 89 -26.71 -2.74 -14.25
C ARG A 89 -26.36 -3.42 -12.92
N MET A 90 -25.12 -3.26 -12.47
CA MET A 90 -24.64 -3.82 -11.20
C MET A 90 -24.68 -2.74 -10.14
N ASN A 91 -25.38 -2.99 -9.03
CA ASN A 91 -25.56 -2.04 -7.93
C ASN A 91 -26.24 -0.72 -8.34
N PRO A 92 -27.47 -0.74 -8.89
CA PRO A 92 -28.25 0.48 -9.01
C PRO A 92 -28.51 1.01 -7.59
N ASN A 93 -28.19 2.28 -7.35
CA ASN A 93 -28.66 2.94 -6.14
C ASN A 93 -30.19 3.02 -6.26
N PRO A 94 -30.97 2.77 -5.20
CA PRO A 94 -32.35 3.23 -5.21
C PRO A 94 -32.30 4.76 -5.36
N GLU A 95 -32.73 5.26 -6.52
CA GLU A 95 -33.03 6.69 -6.67
C GLU A 95 -34.03 7.05 -5.56
N LYS A 96 -33.81 8.20 -4.91
CA LYS A 96 -34.58 8.66 -3.75
C LYS A 96 -36.07 8.80 -4.07
#